data_AF-A0A3D5TEJ7-F1
#
_entry.id   AF-A0A3D5TEJ7-F1
#
_cell.length_a   1.000
_cell.length_b   1.000
_cell.length_c   1.000
_cell.angle_alpha   90.00
_cell.angle_beta   90.00
_cell.angle_gamma   90.00
#
_symmetry.space_group_name_H-M   'P 1'
#
loop_
_entity.id
_entity.type
_entity.pdbx_description
1 polymer ?
#
loop_
_entity_poly.entity_id
_entity_poly.type
_entity_poly.pdbx_seq_one_letter_code
_entity_poly.pdbx_strand_id
1 'polypeptide(L)' 'KDHPLIDATTIGLKGSPTNILTSFTPPQKGAGMMLEGAGKETTDKLAGILAAKHII' A
#
# COMPACT_ATOMS: atom_id res chain seq x y z
N LYS A 1 -18.94 19.91 27.24
CA LYS A 1 -18.46 18.61 26.70
C LYS A 1 -17.03 18.52 27.17
N ASP A 2 -16.86 18.42 28.48
CA ASP A 2 -15.59 18.67 29.16
C ASP A 2 -15.55 17.61 30.25
N HIS A 3 -14.84 16.53 29.96
CA HIS A 3 -14.67 15.45 30.90
C HIS A 3 -13.43 15.81 31.74
N PRO A 4 -13.53 15.97 33.06
CA PRO A 4 -12.44 16.47 33.92
C PRO A 4 -11.19 15.57 33.98
N LEU A 5 -11.19 14.45 33.25
CA LEU A 5 -10.11 13.47 33.21
C LEU A 5 -9.48 13.33 31.81
N ILE A 6 -9.94 14.08 30.82
CA ILE A 6 -9.43 14.01 29.45
C ILE A 6 -8.82 15.35 29.08
N ASP A 7 -7.49 15.36 28.94
CA ASP A 7 -6.77 16.51 28.40
C ASP A 7 -7.01 16.60 26.90
N ALA A 8 -7.73 17.64 26.48
CA ALA A 8 -8.08 17.92 25.09
C ALA A 8 -6.86 18.11 24.17
N THR A 9 -5.66 18.33 24.72
CA THR A 9 -4.40 18.43 23.96
C THR A 9 -3.81 17.07 23.60
N THR A 10 -4.23 16.00 24.28
CA THR A 10 -3.72 14.63 24.07
C THR A 10 -4.62 13.77 23.19
N ILE A 11 -5.76 14.32 22.74
CA ILE A 11 -6.77 13.57 22.00
C ILE A 11 -7.14 14.23 20.67
N GLY A 12 -7.68 13.42 19.75
CA GLY A 12 -8.10 13.87 18.42
C GLY A 12 -6.92 14.33 17.55
N LEU A 13 -7.20 15.13 16.52
CA LEU A 13 -6.16 15.63 15.61
C LEU A 13 -5.08 16.44 16.34
N LYS A 14 -5.47 17.20 17.38
CA LYS A 14 -4.55 18.03 18.16
C LYS A 14 -3.57 17.21 19.01
N GLY A 15 -3.94 16.00 19.41
CA GLY A 15 -3.07 15.07 20.12
C GLY A 15 -2.31 14.09 19.22
N SER A 16 -2.59 14.07 17.91
CA SER A 16 -1.89 13.19 16.97
C SER A 16 -0.56 13.81 16.53
N PRO A 17 0.59 13.15 16.75
CA PRO A 17 1.89 13.66 16.28
C PRO A 17 2.03 13.61 14.76
N THR A 18 1.15 12.89 14.06
CA THR A 18 1.15 12.73 12.60
C THR A 18 -0.11 13.32 11.97
N ASN A 19 0.05 13.94 10.80
CA ASN A 19 -1.03 14.50 9.99
C ASN A 19 -1.04 13.87 8.60
N ILE A 20 -2.23 13.69 8.02
CA ILE A 20 -2.38 13.23 6.64
C ILE A 20 -2.14 14.42 5.72
N LEU A 21 -1.01 14.44 5.02
CA LEU A 21 -0.70 15.47 4.04
C LEU A 21 -1.52 15.32 2.76
N THR A 22 -1.61 14.09 2.24
CA THR A 22 -2.39 13.74 1.05
C THR A 22 -2.85 12.29 1.14
N SER A 23 -4.10 12.04 0.76
CA SER A 23 -4.65 10.69 0.61
C SER A 23 -4.95 10.45 -0.86
N PHE A 24 -4.53 9.30 -1.37
CA PHE A 24 -4.87 8.87 -2.73
C PHE A 24 -5.28 7.40 -2.70
N THR A 25 -6.21 7.04 -3.58
CA THR A 25 -6.56 5.64 -3.81
C THR A 25 -5.41 5.00 -4.59
N PRO A 26 -4.78 3.92 -4.11
CA PRO A 26 -3.74 3.25 -4.88
C PRO A 26 -4.32 2.80 -6.23
N PRO A 27 -3.57 2.93 -7.34
CA PRO A 27 -4.06 2.53 -8.65
C PRO A 27 -4.41 1.04 -8.63
N GLN A 28 -5.54 0.70 -9.23
CA GLN A 28 -5.96 -0.71 -9.31
C GLN A 28 -4.95 -1.51 -10.12
N LYS A 29 -4.68 -2.74 -9.68
CA LYS A 29 -3.79 -3.67 -10.39
C LYS A 29 -4.29 -3.82 -11.83
N GLY A 30 -3.43 -3.47 -12.80
CA GLY A 30 -3.76 -3.55 -14.23
C GLY A 30 -4.11 -4.97 -14.69
N ALA A 31 -4.62 -5.09 -15.91
CA ALA A 31 -4.98 -6.37 -16.53
C ALA A 31 -3.81 -7.38 -16.48
N GLY A 32 -4.15 -8.65 -16.27
CA GLY A 32 -3.16 -9.73 -16.24
C GLY A 32 -2.42 -9.85 -17.57
N MET A 33 -1.10 -10.03 -17.51
CA MET A 33 -0.29 -10.29 -18.70
C MET A 33 -0.21 -11.81 -18.92
N MET A 34 -0.76 -12.28 -20.03
CA MET A 34 -0.60 -13.67 -20.48
C MET A 34 0.80 -13.78 -21.11
N LEU A 35 1.68 -14.56 -20.51
CA LEU A 35 2.97 -14.91 -21.12
C LEU A 35 2.77 -16.19 -21.93
N GLU A 36 3.06 -16.15 -23.23
CA GLU A 36 3.01 -17.33 -24.09
C GLU A 36 4.34 -18.09 -24.08
N GLY A 37 4.26 -19.42 -24.12
CA GLY A 37 5.40 -20.32 -24.19
C GLY A 37 5.69 -21.09 -22.88
N ALA A 38 6.22 -22.30 -23.02
CA ALA A 38 6.56 -23.21 -21.91
C ALA A 38 8.08 -23.32 -21.65
N GLY A 39 8.87 -22.41 -22.21
CA GLY A 39 10.33 -22.43 -22.11
C GLY A 39 10.87 -21.76 -20.84
N LYS A 40 12.13 -22.05 -20.52
CA LYS A 40 12.84 -21.48 -19.35
C LYS A 40 12.83 -19.95 -19.34
N GLU A 41 12.97 -19.32 -20.50
CA GLU A 41 12.90 -17.87 -20.66
C GLU A 41 11.56 -17.27 -20.20
N THR A 42 10.45 -17.99 -20.38
CA THR A 42 9.13 -17.54 -19.93
C THR A 42 9.01 -17.62 -18.41
N THR A 43 9.63 -18.63 -17.80
CA THR A 43 9.71 -18.77 -16.33
C THR A 43 10.58 -17.68 -15.70
N ASP A 44 11.74 -17.36 -16.29
CA ASP A 44 12.61 -16.28 -15.81
C ASP A 44 11.93 -14.91 -15.91
N LYS A 45 11.21 -14.64 -17.01
CA LYS A 45 10.39 -13.42 -17.16
C LYS A 45 9.27 -13.35 -16.13
N LEU A 46 8.60 -14.47 -15.85
CA LEU A 46 7.54 -14.54 -14.84
C LEU A 46 8.11 -14.26 -13.43
N ALA A 47 9.19 -14.93 -13.04
CA ALA A 47 9.87 -14.72 -11.76
C ALA A 47 10.34 -13.26 -11.58
N GLY A 48 10.90 -12.65 -12.61
CA GLY A 48 11.31 -11.24 -12.58
C GLY A 48 10.15 -10.28 -12.36
N ILE A 49 9.00 -10.49 -13.01
CA ILE A 49 7.80 -9.65 -12.84
C ILE A 49 7.22 -9.77 -11.43
N LEU A 50 7.20 -10.98 -10.89
CA LEU A 50 6.66 -11.28 -9.57
C LEU A 50 7.55 -10.72 -8.44
N ALA A 51 8.88 -10.80 -8.60
CA ALA A 51 9.85 -10.18 -7.68
C ALA A 51 9.79 -8.65 -7.73
N ALA A 52 9.70 -8.05 -8.93
CA ALA A 52 9.59 -6.60 -9.09
C ALA A 52 8.31 -6.02 -8.48
N LYS A 53 7.25 -6.83 -8.38
CA LYS A 53 5.99 -6.45 -7.73
C LYS A 53 5.96 -6.79 -6.23
N HIS A 54 7.07 -7.28 -5.66
CA HIS A 54 7.18 -7.72 -4.27
C HIS A 54 6.11 -8.73 -3.87
N ILE A 55 5.78 -9.66 -4.78
CA ILE A 55 4.79 -10.73 -4.55
C ILE A 55 5.47 -12.01 -4.02
N ILE A 56 6.77 -12.15 -4.30
CA ILE A 56 7.69 -13.20 -3.85
C ILE A 56 9.02 -12.57 -3.46
#